data_AF-A0A291W3R4-F1
#
_entry.id   AF-A0A291W3R4-F1
#
_cell.length_a   1.000
_cell.length_b   1.000
_cell.length_c   1.000
_cell.angle_alpha   90.00
_cell.angle_beta   90.00
_cell.angle_gamma   90.00
#
_symmetry.space_group_name_H-M   'P 1'
#
loop_
_entity.id
_entity.type
_entity.pdbx_description
1 polymer ?
#
loop_
_entity_poly.entity_id
_entity_poly.type
_entity_poly.pdbx_seq_one_letter_code
_entity_poly.pdbx_strand_id
1 'polypeptide(L)'
;MHATSLAFDVAALLPARRDVAWTVSAASRTGTAPAARLTNGQRHLTVMTDNGHTTLTARLSAHDSAAQLTIAGTAPTTAASAVLRSLLPRLDHHIARRSPAQRHLHHTRCAAEIRTRLGELGVTVQQFDRADRTTGLSWQYGDADVTYTLHRATGTGLVSFRGNLAALETFLTPFLPPHPGPGRAPSRPPRGCGSAARRLVAAFPHAVQADADGLTHFTDSDGGPLQGWITPHKVNAPAGPTTPVTAGICGVGIDLLLSVPAIA
;
A
#
# COMPACT_ATOMS: atom_id res chain seq x y z
N MET A 1 23.06 0.47 17.51
CA MET A 1 22.04 1.20 18.30
C MET A 1 20.87 1.69 17.44
N HIS A 2 21.08 1.99 16.14
CA HIS A 2 20.03 2.54 15.27
C HIS A 2 18.87 1.60 14.89
N ALA A 3 19.10 0.30 14.68
CA ALA A 3 18.04 -0.62 14.22
C ALA A 3 16.88 -0.79 15.22
N THR A 4 17.14 -0.79 16.53
CA THR A 4 16.10 -0.91 17.55
C THR A 4 15.24 0.34 17.62
N SER A 5 15.84 1.53 17.60
CA SER A 5 15.09 2.80 17.53
C SER A 5 14.24 2.87 16.27
N LEU A 6 14.84 2.57 15.11
CA LEU A 6 14.11 2.53 13.84
C LEU A 6 12.96 1.52 13.88
N ALA A 7 13.15 0.35 14.50
CA ALA A 7 12.08 -0.63 14.64
C ALA A 7 10.93 -0.14 15.52
N PHE A 8 11.20 0.62 16.60
CA PHE A 8 10.16 1.27 17.40
C PHE A 8 9.42 2.33 16.58
N ASP A 9 10.15 3.18 15.86
CA ASP A 9 9.56 4.24 15.03
C ASP A 9 8.71 3.65 13.89
N VAL A 10 9.18 2.57 13.25
CA VAL A 10 8.41 1.84 12.24
C VAL A 10 7.19 1.18 12.87
N ALA A 11 7.33 0.51 14.02
CA ALA A 11 6.19 -0.14 14.69
C ALA A 11 5.06 0.85 15.03
N ALA A 12 5.42 2.08 15.41
CA ALA A 12 4.47 3.15 15.69
C ALA A 12 3.70 3.65 14.45
N LEU A 13 4.27 3.47 13.25
CA LEU A 13 3.66 3.87 11.97
C LEU A 13 2.84 2.74 11.32
N LEU A 14 2.94 1.51 11.81
CA LEU A 14 2.14 0.39 11.32
C LEU A 14 0.79 0.36 12.05
N PRO A 15 -0.33 0.06 11.35
CA PRO A 15 -1.62 -0.02 11.99
C PRO A 15 -1.63 -1.16 13.03
N ALA A 16 -2.17 -0.87 14.21
CA ALA A 16 -2.55 -1.91 15.15
C ALA A 16 -3.75 -2.65 14.57
N ARG A 17 -3.63 -3.97 14.42
CA ARG A 17 -4.78 -4.83 14.16
C ARG A 17 -5.60 -4.92 15.42
N ARG A 18 -6.90 -5.23 15.31
CA ARG A 18 -7.79 -5.37 16.46
C ARG A 18 -7.17 -6.35 17.46
N ASP A 19 -6.88 -5.84 18.66
CA ASP A 19 -6.29 -6.57 19.79
C ASP A 19 -4.88 -7.14 19.58
N VAL A 20 -4.14 -6.71 18.54
CA VAL A 20 -2.75 -7.13 18.32
C VAL A 20 -1.85 -5.97 17.88
N ALA A 21 -1.04 -5.49 18.83
CA ALA A 21 -0.04 -4.45 18.61
C ALA A 21 1.29 -5.04 18.12
N TRP A 22 2.07 -4.21 17.42
CA TRP A 22 3.46 -4.54 17.09
C TRP A 22 4.34 -4.41 18.32
N THR A 23 5.10 -5.45 18.64
CA THR A 23 6.10 -5.45 19.71
C THR A 23 7.50 -5.51 19.12
N VAL A 24 8.46 -4.85 19.77
CA VAL A 24 9.85 -4.79 19.34
C VAL A 24 10.74 -5.57 20.31
N SER A 25 11.58 -6.45 19.80
CA SER A 25 12.60 -7.14 20.57
C SER A 25 13.96 -7.07 19.87
N ALA A 26 15.03 -7.30 20.62
CA ALA A 26 16.33 -7.55 19.99
C ALA A 26 16.21 -8.77 19.07
N ALA A 27 16.78 -8.68 17.86
CA ALA A 27 16.94 -9.84 17.00
C ALA A 27 18.30 -10.51 17.31
N SER A 28 18.33 -11.83 17.36
CA SER A 28 19.58 -12.60 17.37
C SER A 28 20.44 -12.15 16.19
N ARG A 29 21.68 -11.72 16.46
CA ARG A 29 22.61 -11.19 15.44
C ARG A 29 22.87 -12.26 14.37
N THR A 30 22.18 -12.17 13.25
CA THR A 30 22.59 -12.85 12.02
C THR A 30 23.56 -11.91 11.31
N GLY A 31 24.86 -12.01 11.64
CA GLY A 31 25.91 -11.16 11.09
C GLY A 31 26.32 -9.96 11.97
N THR A 32 27.05 -9.02 11.37
CA THR A 32 27.66 -7.85 12.06
C THR A 32 26.75 -6.62 12.14
N ALA A 33 25.69 -6.55 11.34
CA ALA A 33 24.79 -5.41 11.30
C ALA A 33 23.79 -5.42 12.49
N PRO A 34 23.51 -4.26 13.12
CA PRO A 34 22.45 -4.14 14.12
C PRO A 34 21.09 -4.58 13.56
N ALA A 35 20.36 -5.40 14.32
CA ALA A 35 19.07 -5.93 13.92
C ALA A 35 18.05 -5.86 15.07
N ALA A 36 16.79 -5.60 14.73
CA ALA A 36 15.67 -5.63 15.65
C ALA A 36 14.52 -6.41 15.02
N ARG A 37 13.69 -7.04 15.84
CA ARG A 37 12.54 -7.83 15.41
C ARG A 37 11.27 -7.10 15.81
N LEU A 38 10.33 -6.98 14.87
CA LEU A 38 8.95 -6.61 15.13
C LEU A 38 8.07 -7.85 15.03
N THR A 39 7.16 -8.03 15.99
CA THR A 39 6.21 -9.14 15.96
C THR A 39 4.79 -8.67 16.21
N ASN A 40 3.84 -9.25 15.49
CA ASN A 40 2.40 -9.02 15.67
C ASN A 40 1.68 -10.35 15.42
N GLY A 41 1.38 -11.08 16.50
CA GLY A 41 0.80 -12.42 16.43
C GLY A 41 1.68 -13.38 15.61
N GLN A 42 1.20 -13.79 14.43
CA GLN A 42 1.89 -14.70 13.51
C GLN A 42 2.83 -13.99 12.52
N ARG A 43 2.92 -12.65 12.54
CA ARG A 43 3.76 -11.90 11.59
C ARG A 43 5.07 -11.52 12.27
N HIS A 44 6.18 -11.80 11.61
CA HIS A 44 7.52 -11.44 12.07
C HIS A 44 8.22 -10.60 11.01
N LEU A 45 8.70 -9.42 11.39
CA LEU A 45 9.55 -8.57 10.58
C LEU A 45 10.90 -8.41 11.29
N THR A 46 12.00 -8.44 10.53
CA THR A 46 13.32 -8.07 11.01
C THR A 46 13.74 -6.80 10.29
N VAL A 47 14.17 -5.81 11.06
CA VAL A 47 14.75 -4.56 10.57
C VAL A 47 16.25 -4.62 10.82
N MET A 48 17.03 -4.45 9.76
CA MET A 48 18.48 -4.36 9.79
C MET A 48 18.91 -3.05 9.16
N THR A 49 19.94 -2.43 9.71
CA THR A 49 20.49 -1.17 9.17
C THR A 49 21.98 -1.31 8.93
N ASP A 50 22.44 -1.01 7.71
CA ASP A 50 23.85 -1.07 7.31
C ASP A 50 24.18 0.08 6.34
N ASN A 51 25.28 0.80 6.59
CA ASN A 51 25.86 1.78 5.64
C ASN A 51 24.86 2.72 4.94
N GLY A 52 23.84 3.21 5.64
CA GLY A 52 22.82 4.10 5.08
C GLY A 52 21.66 3.41 4.37
N HIS A 53 21.53 2.09 4.48
CA HIS A 53 20.43 1.28 3.98
C HIS A 53 19.63 0.65 5.12
N THR A 54 18.39 0.29 4.80
CA THR A 54 17.53 -0.51 5.69
C THR A 54 17.12 -1.79 4.96
N THR A 55 17.45 -2.94 5.52
CA THR A 55 16.96 -4.24 5.06
C THR A 55 15.82 -4.71 5.94
N LEU A 56 14.70 -5.03 5.30
CA LEU A 56 13.48 -5.51 5.91
C LEU A 56 13.27 -6.96 5.49
N THR A 57 13.12 -7.86 6.45
CA THR A 57 12.84 -9.27 6.19
C THR A 57 11.53 -9.67 6.84
N ALA A 58 10.60 -10.21 6.07
CA ALA A 58 9.30 -10.64 6.53
C ALA A 58 9.19 -12.16 6.50
N ARG A 59 8.73 -12.75 7.61
CA ARG A 59 8.46 -14.20 7.75
C ARG A 59 7.14 -14.45 8.47
N LEU A 60 6.51 -15.57 8.16
CA LEU A 60 5.28 -16.05 8.83
C LEU A 60 5.55 -16.80 10.14
N SER A 61 6.76 -17.30 10.28
CA SER A 61 7.26 -17.96 11.47
C SER A 61 8.77 -17.84 11.46
N ALA A 62 9.44 -18.20 12.55
CA ALA A 62 10.90 -18.21 12.59
C ALA A 62 11.53 -19.10 11.49
N HIS A 63 10.77 -20.06 10.94
CA HIS A 63 11.25 -21.13 10.05
C HIS A 63 10.71 -21.06 8.62
N ASP A 64 9.79 -20.15 8.29
CA ASP A 64 9.18 -20.05 6.95
C ASP A 64 9.95 -19.12 5.98
N SER A 65 9.72 -19.35 4.67
CA SER A 65 10.32 -18.60 3.56
C SER A 65 10.15 -17.08 3.70
N ALA A 66 11.26 -16.36 3.53
CA ALA A 66 11.35 -14.93 3.78
C ALA A 66 11.11 -14.09 2.51
N ALA A 67 10.25 -13.08 2.61
CA ALA A 67 10.29 -11.95 1.69
C ALA A 67 11.29 -10.93 2.22
N GLN A 68 12.26 -10.52 1.40
CA GLN A 68 13.27 -9.53 1.79
C GLN A 68 13.18 -8.32 0.86
N LEU A 69 13.43 -7.15 1.42
CA LEU A 69 13.54 -5.89 0.71
C LEU A 69 14.70 -5.07 1.31
N THR A 70 15.46 -4.39 0.47
CA THR A 70 16.46 -3.40 0.90
C THR A 70 16.09 -2.06 0.29
N ILE A 71 15.93 -1.06 1.15
CA ILE A 71 15.64 0.33 0.76
C ILE A 71 16.85 1.21 1.05
N ALA A 72 17.00 2.28 0.26
CA ALA A 72 17.97 3.32 0.55
C ALA A 72 17.48 4.22 1.69
N GLY A 73 18.38 4.56 2.61
CA GLY A 73 18.09 5.40 3.77
C GLY A 73 17.63 4.63 5.01
N THR A 74 17.42 5.39 6.08
CA THR A 74 17.02 4.92 7.42
C THR A 74 15.81 5.69 7.95
N ALA A 75 15.06 6.36 7.07
CA ALA A 75 13.85 7.10 7.44
C ALA A 75 12.71 6.13 7.84
N PRO A 76 12.12 6.26 9.05
CA PRO A 76 11.06 5.37 9.51
C PRO A 76 9.83 5.33 8.60
N THR A 77 9.44 6.47 8.04
CA THR A 77 8.29 6.59 7.13
C THR A 77 8.48 5.83 5.83
N THR A 78 9.68 5.87 5.25
CA THR A 78 10.06 5.09 4.06
C THR A 78 10.01 3.60 4.37
N ALA A 79 10.57 3.17 5.50
CA ALA A 79 10.54 1.77 5.91
C ALA A 79 9.12 1.26 6.19
N ALA A 80 8.28 2.03 6.90
CA ALA A 80 6.90 1.69 7.16
C ALA A 80 6.06 1.60 5.87
N SER A 81 6.24 2.55 4.95
CA SER A 81 5.58 2.53 3.63
C SER A 81 5.94 1.26 2.85
N ALA A 82 7.22 0.89 2.82
CA ALA A 82 7.69 -0.33 2.17
C ALA A 82 7.13 -1.62 2.83
N VAL A 83 7.04 -1.65 4.17
CA VAL A 83 6.40 -2.75 4.90
C VAL A 83 4.92 -2.89 4.49
N LEU A 84 4.17 -1.79 4.47
CA LEU A 84 2.74 -1.76 4.15
C LEU A 84 2.44 -2.12 2.69
N ARG A 85 3.23 -1.61 1.75
CA ARG A 85 3.00 -1.76 0.31
C ARG A 85 3.53 -3.09 -0.24
N SER A 86 4.61 -3.61 0.33
CA SER A 86 5.33 -4.76 -0.24
C SER A 86 5.33 -6.00 0.64
N LEU A 87 5.63 -5.88 1.94
CA LEU A 87 5.90 -7.04 2.80
C LEU A 87 4.65 -7.63 3.46
N LEU A 88 3.81 -6.83 4.12
CA LEU A 88 2.59 -7.32 4.77
C LEU A 88 1.62 -7.98 3.77
N PRO A 89 1.38 -7.44 2.57
CA PRO A 89 0.52 -8.08 1.58
C PRO A 89 1.02 -9.49 1.18
N ARG A 90 2.35 -9.69 1.12
CA ARG A 90 2.94 -11.00 0.83
C ARG A 90 2.73 -11.97 1.98
N LEU A 91 2.92 -11.53 3.23
CA LEU A 91 2.64 -12.36 4.41
C LEU A 91 1.17 -12.79 4.45
N ASP A 92 0.24 -11.86 4.23
CA ASP A 92 -1.19 -12.15 4.25
C ASP A 92 -1.58 -13.14 3.15
N HIS A 93 -0.98 -13.01 1.97
CA HIS A 93 -1.16 -13.99 0.92
C HIS A 93 -0.71 -15.40 1.31
N HIS A 94 0.39 -15.54 2.04
CA HIS A 94 0.81 -16.85 2.53
C HIS A 94 -0.08 -17.39 3.65
N ILE A 95 -0.56 -16.54 4.58
CA ILE A 95 -1.53 -16.94 5.61
C ILE A 95 -2.82 -17.46 4.96
N ALA A 96 -3.31 -16.75 3.94
CA ALA A 96 -4.51 -17.09 3.18
C ALA A 96 -4.41 -18.43 2.41
N ARG A 97 -3.20 -18.94 2.14
CA ARG A 97 -3.02 -20.18 1.36
C ARG A 97 -3.29 -21.48 2.15
N ARG A 98 -3.42 -21.42 3.49
CA ARG A 98 -3.49 -22.63 4.34
C ARG A 98 -4.77 -23.48 4.17
N SER A 99 -5.96 -22.90 3.89
CA SER A 99 -7.15 -23.63 3.41
C SER A 99 -8.27 -22.69 2.89
N PRO A 100 -9.20 -23.15 2.02
CA PRO A 100 -10.28 -22.31 1.48
C PRO A 100 -11.24 -21.74 2.53
N ALA A 101 -11.61 -22.55 3.55
CA ALA A 101 -12.51 -22.12 4.62
C ALA A 101 -11.86 -21.07 5.53
N GLN A 102 -10.59 -21.27 5.92
CA GLN A 102 -9.84 -20.30 6.71
C GLN A 102 -9.63 -18.99 5.93
N ARG A 103 -9.46 -19.08 4.60
CA ARG A 103 -9.32 -17.90 3.75
C ARG A 103 -10.58 -17.05 3.71
N HIS A 104 -11.74 -17.67 3.55
CA HIS A 104 -13.00 -16.94 3.59
C HIS A 104 -13.20 -16.24 4.94
N LEU A 105 -12.97 -16.95 6.05
CA LEU A 105 -13.02 -16.36 7.39
C LEU A 105 -12.03 -15.20 7.58
N HIS A 106 -10.80 -15.36 7.08
CA HIS A 106 -9.79 -14.29 7.11
C HIS A 106 -10.30 -13.06 6.34
N HIS A 107 -10.81 -13.23 5.13
CA HIS A 107 -11.28 -12.13 4.30
C HIS A 107 -12.46 -11.38 4.93
N THR A 108 -13.43 -12.10 5.49
CA THR A 108 -14.57 -11.49 6.19
C THR A 108 -14.13 -10.70 7.41
N ARG A 109 -13.16 -11.22 8.19
CA ARG A 109 -12.58 -10.48 9.33
C ARG A 109 -11.87 -9.21 8.87
N CYS A 110 -11.07 -9.30 7.81
CA CYS A 110 -10.36 -8.15 7.26
C CYS A 110 -11.31 -7.07 6.71
N ALA A 111 -12.38 -7.46 6.01
CA ALA A 111 -13.41 -6.52 5.55
C ALA A 111 -14.12 -5.85 6.74
N ALA A 112 -14.40 -6.60 7.82
CA ALA A 112 -14.98 -6.05 9.03
C ALA A 112 -14.04 -5.05 9.74
N GLU A 113 -12.72 -5.31 9.77
CA GLU A 113 -11.71 -4.39 10.30
C GLU A 113 -11.68 -3.08 9.52
N ILE A 114 -11.62 -3.13 8.19
CA ILE A 114 -11.64 -1.92 7.33
C ILE A 114 -12.94 -1.14 7.58
N ARG A 115 -14.08 -1.83 7.56
CA ARG A 115 -15.39 -1.19 7.80
C ARG A 115 -15.45 -0.51 9.16
N THR A 116 -14.97 -1.17 10.21
CA THR A 116 -14.93 -0.61 11.57
C THR A 116 -14.05 0.64 11.59
N ARG A 117 -12.84 0.56 11.03
CA ARG A 117 -11.90 1.69 10.99
C ARG A 117 -12.44 2.88 10.22
N LEU A 118 -13.05 2.65 9.06
CA LEU A 118 -13.70 3.71 8.29
C LEU A 118 -14.87 4.32 9.06
N GLY A 119 -15.66 3.50 9.78
CA GLY A 119 -16.73 3.98 10.65
C GLY A 119 -16.23 4.84 11.82
N GLU A 120 -15.12 4.47 12.46
CA GLU A 120 -14.45 5.28 13.50
C GLU A 120 -14.00 6.65 12.97
N LEU A 121 -13.71 6.72 11.68
CA LEU A 121 -13.33 7.94 10.98
C LEU A 121 -14.53 8.72 10.42
N GLY A 122 -15.76 8.31 10.78
CA GLY A 122 -16.99 8.97 10.34
C GLY A 122 -17.44 8.62 8.91
N VAL A 123 -16.77 7.67 8.25
CA VAL A 123 -17.08 7.28 6.87
C VAL A 123 -18.18 6.22 6.87
N THR A 124 -19.27 6.48 6.13
CA THR A 124 -20.31 5.48 5.90
C THR A 124 -19.86 4.48 4.84
N VAL A 125 -19.85 3.19 5.19
CA VAL A 125 -19.38 2.12 4.32
C VAL A 125 -20.52 1.14 4.03
N GLN A 126 -20.76 0.88 2.75
CA GLN A 126 -21.67 -0.16 2.29
C GLN A 126 -20.86 -1.41 1.92
N GLN A 127 -21.16 -2.53 2.57
CA GLN A 127 -20.62 -3.83 2.20
C GLN A 127 -21.51 -4.48 1.14
N PHE A 128 -20.89 -5.13 0.16
CA PHE A 128 -21.58 -5.90 -0.86
C PHE A 128 -20.86 -7.22 -1.12
N ASP A 129 -21.61 -8.23 -1.56
CA ASP A 129 -21.07 -9.50 -2.02
C ASP A 129 -21.40 -9.68 -3.51
N ARG A 130 -20.47 -10.26 -4.26
CA ARG A 130 -20.62 -10.55 -5.69
C ARG A 130 -20.71 -12.05 -5.95
N ALA A 131 -21.33 -12.42 -7.06
CA ALA A 131 -21.53 -13.82 -7.46
C ALA A 131 -20.21 -14.60 -7.68
N ASP A 132 -19.12 -13.90 -8.01
CA ASP A 132 -17.75 -14.43 -8.11
C ASP A 132 -17.11 -14.71 -6.74
N ARG A 133 -17.91 -14.67 -5.67
CA ARG A 133 -17.49 -14.87 -4.28
C ARG A 133 -16.57 -13.77 -3.74
N THR A 134 -16.54 -12.60 -4.38
CA THR A 134 -15.83 -11.41 -3.90
C THR A 134 -16.67 -10.69 -2.86
N THR A 135 -16.07 -10.39 -1.71
CA THR A 135 -16.64 -9.45 -0.73
C THR A 135 -16.01 -8.09 -0.97
N GLY A 136 -16.83 -7.06 -1.01
CA GLY A 136 -16.41 -5.69 -1.27
C GLY A 136 -16.98 -4.69 -0.26
N LEU A 137 -16.29 -3.56 -0.18
CA LEU A 137 -16.68 -2.37 0.57
C LEU A 137 -16.75 -1.21 -0.40
N SER A 138 -17.72 -0.32 -0.21
CA SER A 138 -17.85 0.92 -0.97
C SER A 138 -18.10 2.08 -0.03
N TRP A 139 -17.48 3.21 -0.30
CA TRP A 139 -17.60 4.42 0.48
C TRP A 139 -17.34 5.67 -0.37
N GLN A 140 -17.72 6.82 0.16
CA GLN A 140 -17.39 8.12 -0.43
C GLN A 140 -16.09 8.66 0.15
N TYR A 141 -15.26 9.23 -0.70
CA TYR A 141 -14.08 9.99 -0.33
C TYR A 141 -14.17 11.35 -1.00
N GLY A 142 -14.56 12.39 -0.24
CA GLY A 142 -14.94 13.67 -0.82
C GLY A 142 -16.04 13.51 -1.88
N ASP A 143 -15.73 13.83 -3.13
CA ASP A 143 -16.61 13.72 -4.30
C ASP A 143 -16.39 12.43 -5.13
N ALA A 144 -15.62 11.48 -4.59
CA ALA A 144 -15.24 10.26 -5.29
C ALA A 144 -15.88 9.01 -4.70
N ASP A 145 -16.32 8.12 -5.60
CA ASP A 145 -16.72 6.76 -5.28
C ASP A 145 -15.46 5.89 -5.14
N VAL A 146 -15.30 5.27 -3.98
CA VAL A 146 -14.23 4.32 -3.73
C VAL A 146 -14.80 2.95 -3.42
N THR A 147 -14.24 1.92 -4.06
CA THR A 147 -14.54 0.53 -3.73
C THR A 147 -13.28 -0.23 -3.42
N TYR A 148 -13.35 -1.13 -2.46
CA TYR A 148 -12.32 -2.13 -2.19
C TYR A 148 -12.94 -3.51 -2.34
N THR A 149 -12.28 -4.38 -3.09
CA THR A 149 -12.73 -5.75 -3.33
C THR A 149 -11.65 -6.74 -2.98
N LEU A 150 -11.99 -7.76 -2.20
CA LEU A 150 -11.07 -8.82 -1.80
C LEU A 150 -11.52 -10.14 -2.42
N HIS A 151 -10.83 -10.54 -3.48
CA HIS A 151 -11.13 -11.77 -4.20
C HIS A 151 -10.68 -12.99 -3.38
N ARG A 152 -11.49 -14.05 -3.32
CA ARG A 152 -11.18 -15.27 -2.54
C ARG A 152 -9.92 -16.03 -3.01
N ALA A 153 -9.38 -15.74 -4.19
CA ALA A 153 -8.14 -16.39 -4.64
C ALA A 153 -6.87 -15.64 -4.20
N THR A 154 -6.98 -14.36 -3.83
CA THR A 154 -5.83 -13.48 -3.59
C THR A 154 -5.71 -13.15 -2.11
N GLY A 155 -4.50 -12.82 -1.65
CA GLY A 155 -4.27 -12.29 -0.30
C GLY A 155 -4.32 -10.77 -0.22
N THR A 156 -4.61 -10.15 -1.36
CA THR A 156 -4.61 -8.71 -1.58
C THR A 156 -5.88 -8.34 -2.34
N GLY A 157 -6.31 -7.10 -2.19
CA GLY A 157 -7.51 -6.59 -2.86
C GLY A 157 -7.21 -5.62 -3.99
N LEU A 158 -8.29 -5.23 -4.65
CA LEU A 158 -8.35 -4.18 -5.67
C LEU A 158 -9.10 -2.99 -5.09
N VAL A 159 -8.49 -1.82 -5.15
CA VAL A 159 -9.15 -0.53 -4.92
C VAL A 159 -9.54 0.05 -6.27
N SER A 160 -10.78 0.49 -6.42
CA SER A 160 -11.22 1.30 -7.55
C SER A 160 -11.65 2.67 -7.06
N PHE A 161 -11.24 3.71 -7.77
CA PHE A 161 -11.56 5.09 -7.50
C PHE A 161 -12.21 5.70 -8.74
N ARG A 162 -13.32 6.41 -8.55
CA ARG A 162 -13.97 7.20 -9.58
C ARG A 162 -14.32 8.56 -9.02
N GLY A 163 -13.72 9.61 -9.55
CA GLY A 163 -13.90 10.96 -9.03
C GLY A 163 -13.06 11.98 -9.80
N ASN A 164 -12.71 13.07 -9.14
CA ASN A 164 -11.96 14.16 -9.74
C ASN A 164 -10.44 14.03 -9.54
N LEU A 165 -9.68 14.61 -10.47
CA LEU A 165 -8.22 14.51 -10.51
C LEU A 165 -7.54 15.02 -9.22
N ALA A 166 -8.01 16.13 -8.64
CA ALA A 166 -7.46 16.64 -7.38
C ALA A 166 -7.69 15.68 -6.20
N ALA A 167 -8.89 15.10 -6.09
CA ALA A 167 -9.20 14.11 -5.06
C ALA A 167 -8.34 12.84 -5.25
N LEU A 168 -8.11 12.42 -6.50
CA LEU A 168 -7.22 11.30 -6.81
C LEU A 168 -5.77 11.57 -6.39
N GLU A 169 -5.24 12.77 -6.62
CA GLU A 169 -3.88 13.13 -6.21
C GLU A 169 -3.70 12.96 -4.70
N THR A 170 -4.65 13.44 -3.89
CA THR A 170 -4.61 13.22 -2.44
C THR A 170 -4.75 11.73 -2.09
N PHE A 171 -5.68 11.04 -2.76
CA PHE A 171 -5.99 9.63 -2.49
C PHE A 171 -4.83 8.68 -2.81
N LEU A 172 -4.01 8.98 -3.82
CA LEU A 172 -2.90 8.14 -4.27
C LEU A 172 -1.69 8.15 -3.33
N THR A 173 -1.51 9.23 -2.55
CA THR A 173 -0.33 9.44 -1.69
C THR A 173 0.09 8.20 -0.87
N PRO A 174 -0.80 7.52 -0.13
CA PRO A 174 -0.43 6.31 0.62
C PRO A 174 -0.06 5.10 -0.26
N PHE A 175 -0.53 5.03 -1.51
CA PHE A 175 -0.30 3.90 -2.41
C PHE A 175 1.00 4.02 -3.21
N LEU A 176 1.59 5.21 -3.30
CA LEU A 176 2.79 5.47 -4.09
C LEU A 176 4.05 5.34 -3.22
N PRO A 177 5.20 4.94 -3.81
CA PRO A 177 6.46 4.96 -3.10
C PRO A 177 6.82 6.40 -2.71
N PRO A 178 7.49 6.60 -1.56
CA PRO A 178 7.95 7.92 -1.15
C PRO A 178 8.99 8.46 -2.14
N HIS A 179 9.15 9.79 -2.18
CA HIS A 179 10.13 10.42 -3.05
C HIS A 179 11.56 9.95 -2.67
N PRO A 180 12.38 9.47 -3.62
CA PRO A 180 13.69 8.86 -3.34
C PRO A 180 14.79 9.87 -2.94
N GLY A 181 14.42 11.08 -2.49
CA GLY A 181 15.35 12.20 -2.26
C GLY A 181 15.90 12.87 -3.53
N PRO A 182 16.75 13.89 -3.39
CA PRO A 182 17.33 14.63 -4.51
C PRO A 182 18.33 13.76 -5.30
N GLY A 183 18.27 13.79 -6.64
CA GLY A 183 19.26 13.16 -7.53
C GLY A 183 18.76 12.04 -8.45
N ARG A 184 17.53 11.53 -8.25
CA ARG A 184 16.92 10.60 -9.21
C ARG A 184 16.20 11.37 -10.31
N ALA A 185 16.47 11.03 -11.58
CA ALA A 185 15.87 11.72 -12.71
C ALA A 185 14.33 11.55 -12.69
N PRO A 186 13.55 12.63 -12.76
CA PRO A 186 12.10 12.54 -12.81
C PRO A 186 11.66 11.87 -14.11
N SER A 187 10.62 11.05 -14.04
CA SER A 187 9.95 10.54 -15.23
C SER A 187 9.45 11.73 -16.05
N ARG A 188 9.83 11.80 -17.32
CA ARG A 188 9.31 12.80 -18.24
C ARG A 188 8.20 12.17 -19.05
N PRO A 189 7.01 12.78 -19.10
CA PRO A 189 5.92 12.20 -19.87
C PRO A 189 6.24 12.32 -21.37
N PRO A 190 5.86 11.33 -22.19
CA PRO A 190 6.19 11.31 -23.62
C PRO A 190 5.55 12.49 -24.36
N ARG A 191 6.14 12.91 -25.48
CA ARG A 191 5.52 13.94 -26.33
C ARG A 191 4.15 13.46 -26.81
N GLY A 192 3.13 14.31 -26.70
CA GLY A 192 1.75 13.97 -27.12
C GLY A 192 0.85 13.44 -26.01
N CYS A 193 1.37 13.15 -24.81
CA CYS A 193 0.53 12.71 -23.70
C CYS A 193 -0.51 13.76 -23.27
N GLY A 194 -1.68 13.26 -22.87
CA GLY A 194 -2.80 14.06 -22.38
C GLY A 194 -2.44 14.98 -21.21
N SER A 195 -3.20 16.07 -21.06
CA SER A 195 -2.98 17.08 -20.01
C SER A 195 -3.08 16.50 -18.59
N ALA A 196 -4.01 15.57 -18.36
CA ALA A 196 -4.18 14.88 -17.08
C ALA A 196 -2.99 13.99 -16.74
N ALA A 197 -2.48 13.23 -17.72
CA ALA A 197 -1.31 12.38 -17.56
C ALA A 197 -0.06 13.22 -17.20
N ARG A 198 0.14 14.36 -17.88
CA ARG A 198 1.21 15.31 -17.56
C ARG A 198 1.11 15.84 -16.14
N ARG A 199 -0.10 16.18 -15.69
CA ARG A 199 -0.34 16.66 -14.33
C ARG A 199 -0.03 15.58 -13.29
N LEU A 200 -0.48 14.34 -13.50
CA LEU A 200 -0.18 13.23 -12.60
C LEU A 200 1.32 12.93 -12.52
N VAL A 201 2.02 12.90 -13.66
CA VAL A 201 3.48 12.73 -13.69
C VAL A 201 4.18 13.91 -13.02
N ALA A 202 3.67 15.14 -13.17
CA ALA A 202 4.23 16.29 -12.48
C ALA A 202 4.02 16.24 -10.95
N ALA A 203 2.87 15.72 -10.50
CA ALA A 203 2.59 15.51 -9.08
C ALA A 203 3.42 14.38 -8.47
N PHE A 204 3.67 13.30 -9.23
CA PHE A 204 4.36 12.09 -8.76
C PHE A 204 5.45 11.60 -9.73
N PRO A 205 6.49 12.42 -10.01
CA PRO A 205 7.45 12.15 -11.08
C PRO A 205 8.35 10.93 -10.83
N HIS A 206 8.45 10.48 -9.57
CA HIS A 206 9.23 9.32 -9.16
C HIS A 206 8.43 8.02 -9.15
N ALA A 207 7.10 8.08 -9.26
CA ALA A 207 6.21 6.95 -9.03
C ALA A 207 5.26 6.67 -10.19
N VAL A 208 4.85 7.70 -10.92
CA VAL A 208 3.87 7.60 -12.00
C VAL A 208 4.56 7.78 -13.35
N GLN A 209 4.20 6.90 -14.28
CA GLN A 209 4.61 6.95 -15.68
C GLN A 209 3.37 7.16 -16.55
N ALA A 210 3.56 7.77 -17.71
CA ALA A 210 2.53 7.97 -18.70
C ALA A 210 2.97 7.33 -20.02
N ASP A 211 2.02 6.74 -20.74
CA ASP A 211 2.22 6.34 -22.13
C ASP A 211 1.78 7.44 -23.11
N ALA A 212 1.92 7.14 -24.41
CA ALA A 212 1.54 8.06 -25.49
C ALA A 212 0.03 8.32 -25.55
N ASP A 213 -0.78 7.34 -25.14
CA ASP A 213 -2.24 7.38 -25.16
C ASP A 213 -2.82 8.10 -23.93
N GLY A 214 -1.95 8.62 -23.05
CA GLY A 214 -2.35 9.36 -21.84
C GLY A 214 -2.93 8.47 -20.74
N LEU A 215 -2.76 7.15 -20.84
CA LEU A 215 -2.90 6.25 -19.71
C LEU A 215 -1.69 6.44 -18.81
N THR A 216 -1.92 6.44 -17.51
CA THR A 216 -0.82 6.48 -16.54
C THR A 216 -0.85 5.23 -15.68
N HIS A 217 0.35 4.77 -15.33
CA HIS A 217 0.55 3.58 -14.52
C HIS A 217 1.61 3.83 -13.46
N PHE A 218 1.53 3.04 -12.40
CA PHE A 218 2.56 2.98 -11.38
C PHE A 218 2.72 1.55 -10.91
N THR A 219 3.94 1.23 -10.48
CA THR A 219 4.28 -0.06 -9.89
C THR A 219 5.08 0.19 -8.64
N ASP A 220 5.08 -0.78 -7.74
CA ASP A 220 5.92 -0.70 -6.58
C ASP A 220 7.40 -0.78 -6.95
N SER A 221 8.16 0.28 -6.65
CA SER A 221 9.60 0.36 -6.93
C SER A 221 10.41 -0.73 -6.23
N ASP A 222 9.84 -1.27 -5.16
CA ASP A 222 10.43 -2.25 -4.26
C ASP A 222 10.08 -3.70 -4.66
N GLY A 223 9.45 -3.87 -5.84
CA GLY A 223 9.06 -5.17 -6.41
C GLY A 223 7.86 -5.82 -5.70
N GLY A 224 7.13 -5.09 -4.86
CA GLY A 224 5.91 -5.54 -4.21
C GLY A 224 4.74 -5.76 -5.18
N PRO A 225 3.63 -6.33 -4.70
CA PRO A 225 2.48 -6.69 -5.54
C PRO A 225 1.66 -5.47 -5.99
N LEU A 226 1.96 -4.28 -5.45
CA LEU A 226 1.16 -3.09 -5.64
C LEU A 226 1.44 -2.47 -7.01
N GLN A 227 0.39 -2.28 -7.76
CA GLN A 227 0.43 -1.67 -9.09
C GLN A 227 -0.89 -0.97 -9.37
N GLY A 228 -0.89 0.05 -10.21
CA GLY A 228 -2.12 0.73 -10.57
C GLY A 228 -2.07 1.38 -11.92
N TRP A 229 -3.27 1.72 -12.38
CA TRP A 229 -3.52 2.44 -13.61
C TRP A 229 -4.51 3.57 -13.34
N ILE A 230 -4.41 4.65 -14.11
CA ILE A 230 -5.27 5.81 -14.01
C ILE A 230 -5.58 6.28 -15.43
N THR A 231 -6.87 6.43 -15.72
CA THR A 231 -7.38 6.82 -17.03
C THR A 231 -8.28 8.05 -16.89
N PRO A 232 -7.96 9.17 -17.57
CA PRO A 232 -8.89 10.29 -17.67
C PRO A 232 -10.05 9.93 -18.60
N HIS A 233 -11.26 10.41 -18.30
CA HIS A 233 -12.43 10.16 -19.16
C HIS A 233 -12.29 10.78 -20.56
N LYS A 234 -11.48 11.84 -20.70
CA LYS A 234 -11.16 12.48 -21.99
C LYS A 234 -9.67 12.80 -22.04
N VAL A 235 -8.91 11.96 -22.75
CA VAL A 235 -7.44 12.05 -22.87
C VAL A 235 -6.96 13.41 -23.40
N ASN A 236 -7.66 13.97 -24.39
CA ASN A 236 -7.24 15.18 -25.11
C ASN A 236 -7.88 16.49 -24.60
N ALA A 237 -8.73 16.43 -23.58
CA ALA A 237 -9.32 17.63 -23.02
C ALA A 237 -8.30 18.40 -22.15
N PRO A 238 -8.47 19.72 -21.95
CA PRO A 238 -7.75 20.44 -20.89
C PRO A 238 -8.04 19.78 -19.53
N ALA A 239 -7.00 19.59 -18.70
CA ALA A 239 -7.15 19.03 -17.37
C ALA A 239 -7.13 20.13 -16.32
N GLY A 240 -8.23 20.24 -15.57
CA GLY A 240 -8.33 20.99 -14.33
C GLY A 240 -8.49 20.08 -13.10
N PRO A 241 -8.58 20.65 -11.88
CA PRO A 241 -8.81 19.91 -10.64
C PRO A 241 -10.03 19.00 -10.67
N THR A 242 -11.08 19.42 -11.37
CA THR A 242 -12.37 18.72 -11.51
C THR A 242 -12.42 17.77 -12.71
N THR A 243 -11.28 17.45 -13.32
CA THR A 243 -11.25 16.52 -14.46
C THR A 243 -11.66 15.13 -13.97
N PRO A 244 -12.69 14.50 -14.56
CA PRO A 244 -13.09 13.16 -14.16
C PRO A 244 -12.02 12.13 -14.53
N VAL A 245 -11.69 11.27 -13.58
CA VAL A 245 -10.71 10.19 -13.71
C VAL A 245 -11.23 8.91 -13.08
N THR A 246 -10.76 7.78 -13.60
CA THR A 246 -10.93 6.48 -12.96
C THR A 246 -9.55 5.89 -12.70
N ALA A 247 -9.37 5.25 -11.56
CA ALA A 247 -8.14 4.55 -11.21
C ALA A 247 -8.44 3.15 -10.64
N GLY A 248 -7.55 2.21 -10.93
CA GLY A 248 -7.53 0.89 -10.33
C GLY A 248 -6.18 0.63 -9.68
N ILE A 249 -6.18 0.17 -8.43
CA ILE A 249 -4.98 -0.14 -7.65
C ILE A 249 -5.06 -1.58 -7.18
N CYS A 250 -4.24 -2.44 -7.76
CA CYS A 250 -4.15 -3.86 -7.45
C CYS A 250 -3.08 -4.11 -6.38
N GLY A 251 -3.17 -5.26 -5.71
CA GLY A 251 -2.14 -5.67 -4.74
C GLY A 251 -2.26 -4.98 -3.39
N VAL A 252 -3.40 -4.32 -3.10
CA VAL A 252 -3.61 -3.55 -1.88
C VAL A 252 -3.86 -4.48 -0.69
N GLY A 253 -2.92 -4.49 0.26
CA GLY A 253 -3.08 -5.15 1.54
C GLY A 253 -4.03 -4.39 2.47
N ILE A 254 -4.63 -5.10 3.42
CA ILE A 254 -5.58 -4.50 4.36
C ILE A 254 -4.90 -3.50 5.29
N ASP A 255 -3.67 -3.80 5.74
CA ASP A 255 -2.91 -2.89 6.59
C ASP A 255 -2.63 -1.55 5.90
N LEU A 256 -2.41 -1.55 4.57
CA LEU A 256 -2.28 -0.32 3.82
C LEU A 256 -3.57 0.52 3.91
N LEU A 257 -4.74 -0.09 3.71
CA LEU A 257 -6.03 0.61 3.84
C LEU A 257 -6.32 1.13 5.25
N LEU A 258 -5.93 0.37 6.28
CA LEU A 258 -6.07 0.81 7.68
C LEU A 258 -5.17 2.00 8.03
N SER A 259 -4.10 2.21 7.26
CA SER A 259 -3.17 3.34 7.40
C SER A 259 -3.54 4.57 6.56
N VAL A 260 -4.52 4.46 5.65
CA VAL A 260 -4.99 5.61 4.85
C VAL A 260 -5.78 6.54 5.78
N PRO A 261 -5.42 7.83 5.87
CA PRO A 261 -6.24 8.79 6.61
C PRO A 261 -7.61 8.88 5.94
N ALA A 262 -8.69 8.86 6.73
CA ALA A 262 -9.97 9.26 6.18
C ALA A 262 -9.90 10.74 5.83
N ILE A 263 -10.42 11.07 4.66
CA ILE A 263 -10.68 12.45 4.30
C ILE A 263 -12.16 12.65 4.50
N ALA A 264 -12.45 13.43 5.55
CA ALA A 264 -13.75 13.99 5.86
C ALA A 264 -13.97 15.25 5.02
#